data_AF-A0A2D7BYA6-F1
#
_entry.id   AF-A0A2D7BYA6-F1
#
_cell.length_a   1.000
_cell.length_b   1.000
_cell.length_c   1.000
_cell.angle_alpha   90.00
_cell.angle_beta   90.00
_cell.angle_gamma   90.00
#
_symmetry.space_group_name_H-M   'P 1'
#
loop_
_entity.id
_entity.type
_entity.pdbx_description
1 polymer ?
#
loop_
_entity_poly.entity_id
_entity_poly.type
_entity_poly.pdbx_seq_one_letter_code
_entity_poly.pdbx_strand_id
1 'polypeptide(L)' 'MAEYETLRMAAIAAVLAATSNRDDPSQVGRQLGESWSQDHRRINMGKSSLMHHRSSRSPWR' A
#
# COMPACT_ATOMS: atom_id res chain seq x y z
N MET A 1 9.44 1.17 -32.92
CA MET A 1 7.97 1.26 -32.80
C MET A 1 7.46 0.75 -31.46
N ALA A 2 7.74 -0.51 -31.08
CA ALA A 2 7.27 -1.10 -29.82
C ALA A 2 7.72 -0.37 -28.53
N GLU A 3 8.95 0.17 -28.49
CA GLU A 3 9.46 0.88 -27.31
C GLU A 3 8.70 2.18 -27.03
N TYR A 4 8.40 2.96 -28.07
CA TYR A 4 7.64 4.20 -27.95
C TYR A 4 6.20 3.95 -27.48
N GLU A 5 5.55 2.90 -28.00
CA GLU A 5 4.22 2.48 -27.55
C GLU A 5 4.22 2.04 -26.09
N THR A 6 5.27 1.30 -25.68
CA THR A 6 5.47 0.86 -24.29
C THR A 6 5.66 2.05 -23.36
N LEU A 7 6.53 3.00 -23.73
CA LEU A 7 6.78 4.22 -22.96
C LEU A 7 5.53 5.09 -22.87
N ARG A 8 4.76 5.20 -23.96
CA ARG A 8 3.49 5.92 -23.98
C ARG A 8 2.47 5.29 -23.04
N MET A 9 2.32 3.96 -23.05
CA MET A 9 1.42 3.27 -22.14
C MET A 9 1.86 3.38 -20.69
N ALA A 10 3.17 3.28 -20.41
CA ALA A 10 3.73 3.49 -19.08
C ALA A 10 3.47 4.92 -18.57
N ALA A 11 3.65 5.92 -19.42
CA ALA A 11 3.36 7.32 -19.08
C ALA A 11 1.88 7.54 -18.75
N ILE A 12 0.97 6.98 -19.55
CA ILE A 12 -0.48 7.05 -19.29
C ILE A 12 -0.83 6.37 -17.96
N ALA A 13 -0.30 5.17 -17.72
CA ALA A 13 -0.53 4.45 -16.46
C ALA A 13 0.03 5.21 -15.25
N ALA A 14 1.19 5.85 -15.38
CA ALA A 14 1.80 6.65 -14.32
C ALA A 14 0.94 7.88 -13.97
N VAL A 15 0.41 8.58 -14.98
CA VAL A 15 -0.50 9.72 -14.75
C VAL A 15 -1.76 9.25 -14.05
N LEU A 16 -2.40 8.18 -14.54
CA LEU A 16 -3.60 7.63 -13.91
C LEU A 16 -3.36 7.21 -12.46
N ALA A 17 -2.23 6.57 -12.16
CA ALA A 17 -1.86 6.20 -10.79
C ALA A 17 -1.54 7.40 -9.89
N ALA A 18 -0.95 8.46 -10.45
CA ALA A 18 -0.66 9.70 -9.71
C ALA A 18 -1.93 10.52 -9.45
N THR A 19 -2.90 10.49 -10.36
CA THR A 19 -4.16 11.24 -10.24
C THR A 19 -5.30 10.44 -9.62
N SER A 20 -5.17 9.12 -9.47
CA SER A 20 -6.19 8.31 -8.81
C SER A 20 -6.27 8.73 -7.34
N ASN A 21 -7.38 9.38 -6.99
CA ASN A 21 -7.60 9.85 -5.63
C ASN A 21 -7.72 8.65 -4.68
N ARG A 22 -7.13 8.77 -3.49
CA ARG A 22 -6.98 7.68 -2.51
C ARG A 22 -8.32 7.19 -1.94
N ASP A 23 -9.35 8.02 -2.08
CA ASP A 23 -10.70 7.78 -1.57
C ASP A 23 -11.63 7.18 -2.64
N ASP A 24 -11.09 6.32 -3.51
CA ASP A 24 -11.93 5.49 -4.38
C ASP A 24 -12.70 4.48 -3.49
N PRO A 25 -14.05 4.55 -3.43
CA PRO A 25 -14.85 3.63 -2.64
C PRO A 25 -14.66 2.15 -3.05
N SER A 26 -14.24 1.89 -4.30
CA SER A 26 -13.90 0.55 -4.77
C SER A 26 -12.66 -0.04 -4.07
N GLN A 27 -11.81 0.81 -3.49
CA GLN A 27 -10.56 0.44 -2.83
C GLN A 27 -10.68 0.33 -1.31
N VAL A 28 -11.84 0.63 -0.71
CA VAL A 28 -12.05 0.64 0.75
C VAL A 28 -11.66 -0.71 1.38
N GLY A 29 -11.96 -1.83 0.73
CA GLY A 29 -11.58 -3.17 1.21
C GLY A 29 -10.08 -3.47 1.15
N ARG A 30 -9.30 -2.71 0.36
CA ARG A 30 -7.84 -2.85 0.25
C ARG A 30 -7.08 -1.92 1.19
N GLN A 31 -7.77 -0.97 1.81
CA GLN A 31 -7.15 -0.10 2.79
C GLN A 31 -6.84 -0.89 4.07
N LEU A 32 -5.67 -0.63 4.65
CA LEU A 32 -5.24 -1.28 5.88
C LEU A 32 -6.14 -0.91 7.07
N GLY A 33 -6.93 0.17 6.98
CA GLY A 33 -7.82 0.64 8.04
C GLY A 33 -7.07 1.20 9.25
N GLU A 34 -7.77 1.37 10.36
CA GLU A 34 -7.20 1.93 11.59
C GLU A 34 -6.04 1.10 12.14
N SER A 35 -5.07 1.78 12.75
CA SER A 35 -3.87 1.13 13.33
C SER A 35 -4.22 0.06 14.37
N TRP A 36 -5.24 0.30 15.20
CA TRP A 36 -5.75 -0.67 16.18
C TRP A 36 -6.37 -1.91 15.52
N SER A 37 -7.19 -1.72 14.48
CA SER A 37 -7.78 -2.84 13.73
C SER A 37 -6.72 -3.68 13.03
N GLN A 38 -5.67 -3.04 12.49
CA GLN A 38 -4.51 -3.75 11.96
C GLN A 38 -3.79 -4.56 13.02
N ASP A 39 -3.54 -3.96 14.19
CA ASP A 39 -2.85 -4.61 15.30
C ASP A 39 -3.63 -5.83 15.81
N HIS A 40 -4.94 -5.66 16.03
CA HIS A 40 -5.85 -6.75 16.41
C HIS A 40 -5.85 -7.91 15.40
N ARG A 41 -5.94 -7.61 14.09
CA ARG A 41 -5.86 -8.66 13.05
C ARG A 41 -4.52 -9.39 13.08
N ARG A 42 -3.42 -8.69 13.33
CA ARG A 42 -2.09 -9.32 13.44
C ARG A 42 -2.01 -10.24 14.65
N ILE A 43 -2.43 -9.78 15.82
CA ILE A 43 -2.43 -10.56 17.05
C ILE A 43 -3.29 -11.81 16.91
N ASN A 44 -4.50 -11.69 16.33
CA ASN A 44 -5.37 -12.84 16.06
C ASN A 44 -4.75 -13.86 15.09
N MET A 45 -3.88 -13.41 14.18
CA MET A 45 -3.11 -14.27 13.29
C MET A 45 -1.81 -14.80 13.92
N GLY A 46 -1.58 -14.58 15.23
CA GLY A 46 -0.35 -14.99 15.92
C GLY A 46 0.89 -14.18 15.52
N LYS A 47 0.71 -13.02 14.87
CA LYS A 47 1.80 -12.12 14.49
C LYS A 47 2.09 -11.14 15.62
N SER A 48 3.33 -10.65 15.66
CA SER A 48 3.72 -9.57 16.55
C SER A 48 2.97 -8.27 16.25
N SER A 49 2.80 -7.45 17.29
CA SER A 49 2.15 -6.14 17.20
C SER A 49 2.73 -5.29 16.07
N LEU A 50 1.87 -4.47 15.46
CA LEU A 50 2.19 -3.50 14.43
C LEU A 50 3.35 -2.59 14.84
N MET A 51 3.43 -2.18 16.12
CA MET A 51 4.53 -1.37 16.62
C MET A 51 5.86 -2.14 16.57
N HIS A 52 5.87 -3.37 17.08
CA HIS A 52 7.06 -4.24 17.08
C HIS A 52 7.55 -4.56 15.66
N HIS A 53 6.61 -4.79 14.74
CA HIS A 53 6.93 -4.99 13.32
C HIS A 53 7.52 -3.74 12.64
N ARG A 54 7.10 -2.54 13.06
CA ARG A 54 7.68 -1.29 12.54
C ARG A 54 9.06 -1.03 13.11
N SER A 55 9.26 -1.28 14.41
CA SER A 55 10.57 -1.10 15.05
C SER A 55 11.61 -2.08 14.51
N SER A 56 11.24 -3.33 14.23
CA SER A 56 12.18 -4.34 13.71
C SER A 56 12.73 -4.03 12.30
N ARG A 57 12.09 -3.11 11.57
CA ARG A 57 12.53 -2.67 10.23
C ARG A 57 13.41 -1.43 10.27
N SER A 58 13.59 -0.79 11.42
CA SER A 58 14.46 0.37 11.55
C SER A 58 15.90 -0.09 11.78
N PRO A 59 16.84 0.13 10.84
CA PRO A 59 18.23 -0.32 11.01
C PRO A 59 19.01 0.52 12.03
N TRP A 60 18.50 1.71 12.36
CA TRP A 60 19.17 2.73 13.16
C TRP A 60 18.58 2.87 14.56
N ARG A 61 17.88 1.84 15.04
CA ARG A 61 17.38 1.71 16.41
C ARG A 61 17.88 0.42 17.04
#